data_AF-Q73LU3-F1
#
_entry.id   AF-Q73LU3-F1
#
_cell.length_a   1.000
_cell.length_b   1.000
_cell.length_c   1.000
_cell.angle_alpha   90.00
_cell.angle_beta   90.00
_cell.angle_gamma   90.00
#
_symmetry.space_group_name_H-M   'P 1'
#
loop_
_entity.id
_entity.type
_entity.pdbx_description
1 polymer ?
#
loop_
_entity_poly.entity_id
_entity_poly.type
_entity_poly.pdbx_seq_one_letter_code
_entity_poly.pdbx_strand_id
1 'polypeptide(L)'
;MNRNIKIYIFLLFSLFSLNSKLFATAQASDILIFENETKELFTNPLDQLFLQKEEVRNKFDKIFSNYKALISTACWRGYIAKFAIKNDCLYVIDIFITISVYPKDKSEVFDTEKNSIFSELFETDIPVVCDFFYWGSYYTSR
;
A
#
# COMPACT_ATOMS: atom_id res chain seq x y z
N MET A 1 -14.32 -52.10 -12.23
CA MET A 1 -14.09 -50.66 -12.48
C MET A 1 -12.83 -50.49 -13.31
N ASN A 2 -12.91 -49.79 -14.44
CA ASN A 2 -11.80 -49.58 -15.38
C ASN A 2 -10.60 -48.91 -14.67
N ARG A 3 -9.37 -49.35 -14.95
CA ARG A 3 -8.13 -48.79 -14.38
C ARG A 3 -8.06 -47.27 -14.58
N ASN A 4 -8.54 -46.77 -15.72
CA ASN A 4 -8.57 -45.35 -16.02
C ASN A 4 -9.53 -44.61 -15.08
N ILE A 5 -10.70 -45.19 -14.78
CA ILE A 5 -11.68 -44.62 -13.83
C ILE A 5 -11.07 -44.52 -12.42
N LYS A 6 -10.29 -45.52 -11.99
CA LYS A 6 -9.58 -45.47 -10.69
C LYS A 6 -8.56 -44.32 -10.65
N ILE A 7 -7.83 -44.10 -11.73
CA ILE A 7 -6.85 -42.99 -11.83
C ILE A 7 -7.57 -41.64 -11.77
N TYR A 8 -8.67 -41.48 -12.51
CA TYR A 8 -9.45 -40.24 -12.46
C TYR A 8 -10.04 -39.97 -11.08
N ILE A 9 -10.55 -40.99 -10.39
CA ILE A 9 -11.05 -40.86 -9.02
C ILE A 9 -9.91 -40.47 -8.06
N PHE A 10 -8.74 -41.09 -8.18
CA PHE A 10 -7.58 -40.77 -7.35
C PHE A 10 -7.10 -39.33 -7.56
N LEU A 11 -7.01 -38.88 -8.81
CA LEU A 11 -6.64 -37.49 -9.14
C LEU A 11 -7.66 -36.50 -8.58
N LEU A 12 -8.97 -36.80 -8.70
CA LEU A 12 -10.03 -35.97 -8.15
C LEU A 12 -9.93 -35.86 -6.62
N PHE A 13 -9.72 -36.97 -5.91
CA PHE A 13 -9.53 -36.95 -4.46
C PHE A 13 -8.25 -36.20 -4.04
N SER A 14 -7.18 -36.29 -4.83
CA SER A 14 -5.94 -35.55 -4.57
C SER A 14 -6.11 -34.03 -4.68
N LEU A 15 -6.98 -33.56 -5.59
CA LEU A 15 -7.31 -32.14 -5.74
C LEU A 15 -8.11 -31.62 -4.54
N PHE A 16 -9.02 -32.43 -3.99
CA PHE A 16 -9.80 -32.07 -2.79
C PHE A 16 -8.98 -32.13 -1.49
N SER A 17 -7.82 -32.79 -1.47
CA SER A 17 -6.95 -32.82 -0.28
C SER A 17 -6.03 -31.59 -0.16
N LEU A 18 -6.02 -30.70 -1.15
CA LEU A 18 -5.31 -29.42 -1.12
C LEU A 18 -6.09 -28.34 -0.34
N ASN A 19 -6.54 -28.65 0.88
CA ASN A 19 -7.05 -27.64 1.82
C ASN A 19 -5.86 -26.94 2.52
N SER A 20 -4.98 -26.32 1.74
CA SER A 20 -3.96 -25.43 2.29
C SER A 20 -4.65 -24.15 2.76
N LYS A 21 -4.54 -23.84 4.06
CA LYS A 21 -4.87 -22.51 4.57
C LYS A 21 -3.94 -21.51 3.87
N LEU A 22 -4.47 -20.81 2.87
CA LEU A 22 -3.74 -19.73 2.21
C LEU A 22 -3.63 -18.58 3.23
N PHE A 23 -2.42 -18.32 3.72
CA PHE A 23 -2.14 -17.18 4.58
C PHE A 23 -2.07 -15.91 3.72
N ALA A 24 -3.24 -15.39 3.34
CA ALA A 24 -3.32 -14.10 2.68
C ALA A 24 -3.04 -13.00 3.73
N THR A 25 -1.94 -12.28 3.58
CA THR A 25 -1.70 -11.08 4.39
C THR A 25 -2.64 -9.98 3.91
N ALA A 26 -3.47 -9.45 4.82
CA ALA A 26 -4.34 -8.32 4.52
C ALA A 26 -3.50 -7.11 4.10
N GLN A 27 -3.93 -6.42 3.04
CA GLN A 27 -3.25 -5.20 2.58
C GLN A 27 -3.54 -4.06 3.56
N ALA A 28 -2.50 -3.31 3.92
CA ALA A 28 -2.64 -2.13 4.75
C ALA A 28 -3.48 -1.06 4.02
N SER A 29 -4.38 -0.41 4.75
CA SER A 29 -5.19 0.68 4.22
C SER A 29 -4.44 2.02 4.30
N ASP A 30 -4.71 2.89 3.34
CA ASP A 30 -4.46 4.33 3.48
C ASP A 30 -5.51 4.94 4.44
N ILE A 31 -5.24 6.15 4.90
CA ILE A 31 -6.10 6.86 5.86
C ILE A 31 -6.93 7.88 5.10
N LEU A 32 -8.26 7.85 5.24
CA LEU A 32 -9.17 8.86 4.66
C LEU A 32 -9.88 9.64 5.77
N ILE A 33 -9.77 10.96 5.74
CA ILE A 33 -10.60 11.85 6.55
C ILE A 33 -11.80 12.32 5.73
N PHE A 34 -13.00 11.96 6.18
CA PHE A 34 -14.26 12.38 5.56
C PHE A 34 -15.29 12.70 6.65
N GLU A 35 -15.91 13.88 6.59
CA GLU A 35 -16.92 14.33 7.58
C GLU A 35 -16.43 14.22 9.04
N ASN A 36 -15.14 14.56 9.26
CA ASN A 36 -14.43 14.42 10.54
C ASN A 36 -14.26 12.98 11.06
N GLU A 37 -14.65 11.98 10.28
CA GLU A 37 -14.38 10.56 10.55
C GLU A 37 -13.08 10.12 9.89
N THR A 38 -12.36 9.21 10.54
CA THR A 38 -11.23 8.50 9.94
C THR A 38 -11.71 7.16 9.40
N LYS A 39 -11.50 6.93 8.11
CA LYS A 39 -11.89 5.72 7.37
C LYS A 39 -10.67 5.08 6.75
N GLU A 40 -10.77 3.78 6.48
CA GLU A 40 -9.77 3.03 5.73
C GLU A 40 -10.00 3.20 4.22
N LEU A 41 -8.92 3.47 3.48
CA LEU A 41 -8.94 3.57 2.03
C LEU A 41 -8.09 2.43 1.45
N PHE A 42 -8.75 1.46 0.81
CA PHE A 42 -8.09 0.29 0.21
C PHE A 42 -7.72 0.47 -1.26
N THR A 43 -7.97 1.66 -1.82
CA THR A 43 -7.43 2.08 -3.12
C THR A 43 -6.12 2.82 -2.92
N ASN A 44 -5.29 2.91 -3.97
CA ASN A 44 -3.96 3.56 -3.91
C ASN A 44 -3.92 4.79 -4.84
N PRO A 45 -4.46 5.96 -4.45
CA PRO A 45 -4.46 7.11 -5.37
C PRO A 45 -3.08 7.52 -5.85
N LEU A 46 -2.04 7.43 -4.99
CA LEU A 46 -0.68 7.81 -5.36
C LEU A 46 -0.03 6.88 -6.40
N ASP A 47 -0.54 5.66 -6.61
CA ASP A 47 -0.02 4.79 -7.67
C ASP A 47 -0.14 5.49 -9.03
N GLN A 48 -1.25 6.21 -9.27
CA GLN A 48 -1.43 6.97 -10.51
C GLN A 48 -0.45 8.13 -10.62
N LEU A 49 -0.15 8.82 -9.51
CA LEU A 49 0.85 9.88 -9.49
C LEU A 49 2.24 9.34 -9.87
N PHE A 50 2.67 8.24 -9.26
CA PHE A 50 3.98 7.64 -9.53
C PHE A 50 4.10 7.01 -10.92
N LEU A 51 2.97 6.57 -11.50
CA LEU A 51 2.93 6.10 -12.88
C LEU A 51 3.02 7.26 -13.89
N GLN A 52 2.36 8.38 -13.61
CA GLN A 52 2.26 9.51 -14.55
C GLN A 52 3.43 10.50 -14.44
N LYS A 53 4.03 10.65 -13.25
CA LYS A 53 5.07 11.65 -12.96
C LYS A 53 6.35 10.97 -12.48
N GLU A 54 7.22 10.63 -13.44
CA GLU A 54 8.50 9.97 -13.18
C GLU A 54 9.40 10.75 -12.21
N GLU A 55 9.43 12.09 -12.29
CA GLU A 55 10.20 12.93 -11.36
C GLU A 55 9.78 12.72 -9.90
N VAL A 56 8.46 12.68 -9.64
CA VAL A 56 7.91 12.46 -8.29
C VAL A 56 8.22 11.06 -7.80
N ARG A 57 8.13 10.04 -8.68
CA ARG A 57 8.53 8.67 -8.35
C ARG A 57 10.01 8.57 -8.00
N ASN A 58 10.90 9.12 -8.83
CA ASN A 58 12.34 9.09 -8.61
C ASN A 58 12.71 9.82 -7.30
N LYS A 59 11.99 10.90 -6.99
CA LYS A 59 12.15 11.61 -5.73
C LYS A 59 11.69 10.77 -4.54
N PHE A 60 10.53 10.11 -4.63
CA PHE A 60 10.07 9.17 -3.62
C PHE A 60 11.10 8.05 -3.39
N ASP A 61 11.62 7.42 -4.45
CA ASP A 61 12.63 6.34 -4.34
C ASP A 61 13.90 6.82 -3.64
N LYS A 62 14.34 8.06 -3.92
CA LYS A 62 15.48 8.69 -3.26
C LYS A 62 15.20 8.95 -1.77
N ILE A 63 14.06 9.52 -1.43
CA ILE A 63 13.63 9.75 -0.04
C ILE A 63 13.59 8.40 0.70
N PHE A 64 12.89 7.42 0.14
CA PHE A 64 12.74 6.08 0.69
C PHE A 64 14.10 5.43 0.99
N SER A 65 15.04 5.55 0.07
CA SER A 65 16.41 5.05 0.22
C SER A 65 17.20 5.80 1.29
N ASN A 66 17.11 7.13 1.32
CA ASN A 66 17.81 7.97 2.31
C ASN A 66 17.39 7.64 3.74
N TYR A 67 16.10 7.40 3.94
CA TYR A 67 15.53 7.03 5.23
C TYR A 67 15.74 5.56 5.60
N LYS A 68 16.28 4.74 4.68
CA LYS A 68 16.36 3.28 4.83
C LYS A 68 14.99 2.69 5.21
N ALA A 69 13.96 3.15 4.53
CA ALA A 69 12.58 2.79 4.83
C ALA A 69 12.31 1.30 4.59
N LEU A 70 11.34 0.78 5.33
CA LEU A 70 10.99 -0.63 5.38
C LEU A 70 9.75 -0.92 4.54
N ILE A 71 9.74 -2.08 3.90
CA ILE A 71 8.59 -2.64 3.18
C ILE A 71 8.12 -3.90 3.91
N SER A 72 6.82 -4.16 3.91
CA SER A 72 6.23 -5.40 4.43
C SER A 72 5.33 -6.05 3.39
N THR A 73 5.04 -7.34 3.53
CA THR A 73 4.08 -8.05 2.67
C THR A 73 2.65 -7.50 2.79
N ALA A 74 2.32 -6.88 3.93
CA ALA A 74 1.06 -6.17 4.15
C ALA A 74 1.01 -4.81 3.43
N CYS A 75 2.16 -4.18 3.18
CA CYS A 75 2.25 -2.89 2.50
C CYS A 75 3.45 -2.85 1.55
N TRP A 76 3.30 -3.43 0.37
CA TRP A 76 4.35 -3.51 -0.65
C TRP A 76 4.70 -2.13 -1.23
N ARG A 77 3.78 -1.17 -1.14
CA ARG A 77 3.98 0.23 -1.58
C ARG A 77 5.03 0.97 -0.74
N GLY A 78 5.33 0.48 0.48
CA GLY A 78 6.30 1.10 1.39
C GLY A 78 5.82 2.37 2.09
N TYR A 79 4.62 2.88 1.77
CA TYR A 79 4.04 4.05 2.44
C TYR A 79 2.59 3.80 2.86
N ILE A 80 2.11 4.66 3.76
CA ILE A 80 0.69 4.85 4.08
C ILE A 80 0.37 6.31 3.82
N ALA A 81 -0.51 6.58 2.87
CA ALA A 81 -0.93 7.93 2.53
C ALA A 81 -2.14 8.33 3.38
N LYS A 82 -2.23 9.62 3.67
CA LYS A 82 -3.34 10.23 4.38
C LYS A 82 -4.04 11.20 3.44
N PHE A 83 -5.34 11.02 3.28
CA PHE A 83 -6.19 11.82 2.43
C PHE A 83 -7.27 12.53 3.23
N ALA A 84 -7.82 13.60 2.65
CA ALA A 84 -9.03 14.23 3.13
C ALA A 84 -9.95 14.58 1.98
N ILE A 85 -11.25 14.39 2.15
CA ILE A 85 -12.26 14.92 1.22
C ILE A 85 -12.81 16.22 1.83
N LYS A 86 -12.67 17.32 1.11
CA LYS A 86 -13.20 18.65 1.48
C LYS A 86 -13.72 19.34 0.24
N ASN A 87 -14.91 19.94 0.33
CA ASN A 87 -15.54 20.68 -0.79
C ASN A 87 -15.52 19.86 -2.10
N ASP A 88 -15.96 18.61 -2.02
CA ASP A 88 -16.01 17.64 -3.14
C ASP A 88 -14.66 17.33 -3.81
N CYS A 89 -13.55 17.74 -3.20
CA CYS A 89 -12.20 17.47 -3.68
C CYS A 89 -11.46 16.51 -2.74
N LEU A 90 -10.72 15.56 -3.31
CA LEU A 90 -9.80 14.69 -2.59
C LEU A 90 -8.43 15.39 -2.49
N TYR A 91 -7.84 15.42 -1.31
CA TYR A 91 -6.53 15.99 -1.05
C TYR A 91 -5.60 14.94 -0.46
N VAL A 92 -4.34 14.93 -0.89
CA VAL A 92 -3.23 14.32 -0.16
C VAL A 92 -2.84 15.29 0.96
N ILE A 93 -2.88 14.82 2.20
CA ILE A 93 -2.56 15.63 3.38
C ILE A 93 -1.32 15.14 4.12
N ASP A 94 -0.93 13.88 3.95
CA ASP A 94 0.33 13.35 4.47
C ASP A 94 0.73 12.06 3.74
N ILE A 95 2.00 11.68 3.82
CA ILE A 95 2.53 10.40 3.36
C ILE A 95 3.54 9.92 4.41
N PHE A 96 3.30 8.74 4.96
CA PHE A 96 4.16 8.13 5.97
C PHE A 96 4.94 6.96 5.41
N ILE A 97 6.24 6.92 5.69
CA ILE A 97 7.10 5.73 5.50
C ILE A 97 7.44 5.15 6.87
N THR A 98 7.74 3.85 6.92
CA THR A 98 8.21 3.20 8.14
C THR A 98 9.74 3.12 8.11
N ILE A 99 10.42 3.52 9.17
CA ILE A 99 11.88 3.44 9.30
C ILE A 99 12.29 2.64 10.53
N SER A 100 13.43 1.96 10.46
CA SER A 100 14.03 1.31 11.63
C SER A 100 14.65 2.35 12.55
N VAL A 101 14.40 2.22 13.85
CA VAL A 101 15.07 3.01 14.88
C VAL A 101 15.77 2.12 15.88
N TYR A 102 16.88 2.64 16.41
CA TYR A 102 17.55 2.01 17.55
C TYR A 102 16.69 2.24 18.80
N PRO A 103 16.33 1.17 19.53
CA PRO A 103 15.48 1.31 20.69
C PRO A 103 16.21 2.09 21.79
N LYS A 104 15.50 3.04 22.40
CA LYS A 104 16.05 3.93 23.45
C LYS A 104 16.44 3.20 24.72
N ASP A 105 15.92 2.00 24.94
CA ASP A 105 16.10 1.17 26.13
C ASP A 105 17.26 0.17 26.04
N LYS A 106 18.06 0.21 24.95
CA LYS A 106 19.15 -0.75 24.66
C LYS A 106 18.69 -2.22 24.54
N SER A 107 17.40 -2.47 24.33
CA SER A 107 16.97 -3.79 23.88
C SER A 107 17.63 -4.10 22.51
N GLU A 108 17.98 -5.36 22.25
CA GLU A 108 18.52 -5.77 20.94
C GLU A 108 17.41 -5.91 19.87
N VAL A 109 16.20 -5.44 20.17
CA VAL A 109 15.03 -5.56 19.29
C VAL A 109 14.89 -4.29 18.47
N PHE A 110 14.96 -4.40 17.15
CA PHE A 110 14.69 -3.28 16.25
C PHE A 110 13.27 -2.75 16.47
N ASP A 111 13.14 -1.44 16.69
CA ASP A 111 11.87 -0.76 16.75
C ASP A 111 11.62 -0.01 15.43
N THR A 112 10.38 0.38 15.17
CA THR A 112 9.99 1.08 13.95
C THR A 112 9.18 2.31 14.26
N GLU A 113 9.42 3.38 13.51
CA GLU A 113 8.62 4.59 13.58
C GLU A 113 8.07 4.98 12.21
N LYS A 114 6.95 5.71 12.22
CA LYS A 114 6.41 6.34 11.03
C LYS A 114 7.00 7.73 10.88
N ASN A 115 7.62 8.00 9.73
CA ASN A 115 8.11 9.32 9.40
C ASN A 115 7.27 9.93 8.27
N SER A 116 6.85 11.19 8.43
CA SER A 116 6.18 11.93 7.35
C SER A 116 7.21 12.37 6.32
N ILE A 117 6.87 12.21 5.04
CA ILE A 117 7.68 12.64 3.90
C ILE A 117 6.93 13.60 2.98
N PHE A 118 5.73 14.05 3.38
CA PHE A 118 4.86 14.86 2.54
C PHE A 118 5.55 16.12 2.02
N SER A 119 6.10 16.93 2.93
CA SER A 119 6.73 18.19 2.58
C SER A 119 8.00 18.01 1.77
N GLU A 120 8.77 16.96 2.05
CA GLU A 120 9.94 16.64 1.25
C GLU A 120 9.54 16.21 -0.16
N LEU A 121 8.51 15.36 -0.31
CA LEU A 121 8.07 14.85 -1.61
C LEU A 121 7.43 15.96 -2.46
N PHE A 122 6.50 16.74 -1.90
CA PHE A 122 5.73 17.75 -2.63
C PHE A 122 6.32 19.17 -2.57
N GLU A 123 7.39 19.40 -1.81
CA GLU A 123 7.99 20.73 -1.61
C GLU A 123 6.98 21.76 -1.07
N THR A 124 6.05 21.31 -0.24
CA THR A 124 5.04 22.16 0.39
C THR A 124 4.48 21.53 1.66
N ASP A 125 4.06 22.37 2.60
CA ASP A 125 3.32 21.95 3.79
C ASP A 125 1.79 22.05 3.60
N ILE A 126 1.34 22.46 2.41
CA ILE A 126 -0.08 22.67 2.09
C ILE A 126 -0.63 21.40 1.41
N PRO A 127 -1.82 20.92 1.79
CA PRO A 127 -2.48 19.80 1.12
C PRO A 127 -2.51 19.93 -0.41
N VAL A 128 -2.14 18.85 -1.10
CA VAL A 128 -2.12 18.78 -2.56
C VAL A 128 -3.43 18.15 -3.04
N VAL A 129 -4.10 18.79 -3.99
CA VAL A 129 -5.29 18.20 -4.64
C VAL A 129 -4.88 16.92 -5.36
N CYS A 130 -5.66 15.86 -5.18
CA CYS A 130 -5.46 14.56 -5.82
C CYS A 130 -6.13 14.54 -7.20
N ASP A 131 -5.72 15.46 -8.08
CA ASP A 131 -6.27 15.65 -9.44
C ASP A 131 -5.77 14.62 -10.46
N PHE A 132 -4.72 13.88 -10.12
CA PHE A 132 -4.17 12.77 -10.89
C PHE A 132 -4.96 11.47 -10.72
N PHE A 133 -5.87 11.39 -9.73
CA PHE A 133 -6.64 10.19 -9.45
C PHE A 133 -8.00 10.21 -10.16
N TYR A 134 -8.11 9.46 -11.25
CA TYR A 134 -9.37 9.27 -11.98
C TYR A 134 -9.90 7.85 -11.77
N TRP A 135 -11.17 7.75 -11.35
CA TRP A 135 -11.86 6.45 -11.21
C TRP A 135 -12.04 5.70 -12.54
N GLY A 136 -11.96 6.39 -13.68
CA GLY A 136 -12.15 5.81 -15.02
C GLY A 136 -10.92 5.09 -15.61
N SER A 137 -9.73 5.23 -15.02
CA SER A 137 -8.49 4.66 -15.59
C SER A 137 -8.42 3.13 -15.43
N TYR A 138 -9.10 2.56 -14.43
CA TYR A 138 -9.14 1.10 -14.23
C TYR A 138 -10.10 0.37 -15.19
N TYR A 139 -10.91 1.10 -15.97
CA TYR A 139 -11.90 0.53 -16.89
C TYR A 139 -11.52 0.66 -18.38
N THR A 140 -10.40 1.31 -18.71
CA THR A 140 -9.99 1.55 -20.11
C THR A 140 -8.85 0.65 -20.60
N SER A 141 -8.42 -0.32 -19.80
CA SER A 141 -7.52 -1.40 -20.24
C SER A 141 -8.27 -2.73 -20.35
N ARG A 142 -9.04 -2.89 -21.43
CA ARG A 142 -9.44 -4.18 -21.98
C ARG A 142 -9.28 -4.15 -23.49
#